data_AF-A0A3C0GNW7-F1
#
_entry.id   AF-A0A3C0GNW7-F1
#
_cell.length_a   1.000
_cell.length_b   1.000
_cell.length_c   1.000
_cell.angle_alpha   90.00
_cell.angle_beta   90.00
_cell.angle_gamma   90.00
#
_symmetry.space_group_name_H-M   'P 1'
#
loop_
_entity.id
_entity.type
_entity.pdbx_description
1 polymer ?
#
loop_
_entity_poly.entity_id
_entity_poly.type
_entity_poly.pdbx_seq_one_letter_code
_entity_poly.pdbx_strand_id
1 'polypeptide(L)'
;MHFPSFRPTPSLLFMAVTLGLSATAQAAPQATTLDAINVTAANETEQARAALTRVPGAGNVVDLTKADRRLSTSADVLAYQPGISAQSPGNEGTKVSIRGSGINRGPGAHASGISVSLDGLPLTGPGGTPYELLEPLWLSRAEVLRGANGFERGALALGGAINYVSRSGRDSAGLELQYEAGSRGYQKRSIGYGGVSGDVDYYLAYTDTESDGYQRHAASDGKGAMANLGWQITPQLETRFFVRYRETNHETPGRLTRDQIRNDPRAANPANLAIDARRPQPGSTWIGNMTTWQIDDASSLQAGLVYHTYPMDLN
;
A
#
# COMPACT_ATOMS: atom_id res chain seq x y z
N MET A 1 -34.68 93.21 -37.17
CA MET A 1 -35.49 92.10 -36.67
C MET A 1 -35.11 91.84 -35.21
N HIS A 2 -36.13 91.81 -34.36
CA HIS A 2 -36.17 91.41 -32.94
C HIS A 2 -35.40 92.22 -31.88
N PHE A 3 -36.21 93.03 -31.19
CA PHE A 3 -36.05 93.71 -29.89
C PHE A 3 -36.06 92.69 -28.70
N PRO A 4 -36.11 93.12 -27.42
CA PRO A 4 -35.01 93.35 -26.46
C PRO A 4 -35.14 92.32 -25.29
N SER A 5 -34.48 92.34 -24.12
CA SER A 5 -34.58 93.31 -23.02
C SER A 5 -34.18 92.59 -21.70
N PHE A 6 -33.64 93.39 -20.77
CA PHE A 6 -33.78 93.32 -19.30
C PHE A 6 -32.93 92.37 -18.42
N ARG A 7 -32.32 93.03 -17.41
CA ARG A 7 -31.55 92.62 -16.20
C ARG A 7 -32.50 91.91 -15.17
N PRO A 8 -32.15 91.55 -13.89
CA PRO A 8 -30.90 91.58 -13.09
C PRO A 8 -30.66 90.28 -12.20
N THR A 9 -29.64 90.33 -11.31
CA THR A 9 -29.31 89.51 -10.10
C THR A 9 -30.52 89.03 -9.24
N PRO A 10 -30.48 88.01 -8.33
CA PRO A 10 -29.53 87.89 -7.19
C PRO A 10 -29.28 86.48 -6.55
N SER A 11 -28.51 86.51 -5.45
CA SER A 11 -28.29 85.51 -4.38
C SER A 11 -29.46 84.60 -3.99
N LEU A 12 -29.16 83.41 -3.45
CA LEU A 12 -29.70 82.93 -2.16
C LEU A 12 -29.05 81.60 -1.72
N LEU A 13 -28.47 81.64 -0.52
CA LEU A 13 -28.12 80.51 0.34
C LEU A 13 -29.37 79.66 0.61
N PHE A 14 -29.28 78.35 0.45
CA PHE A 14 -30.15 77.40 1.15
C PHE A 14 -29.31 76.30 1.79
N MET A 15 -29.24 76.37 3.12
CA MET A 15 -28.67 75.38 4.03
C MET A 15 -29.74 74.30 4.22
N ALA A 16 -29.50 73.10 3.71
CA ALA A 16 -30.34 71.93 3.94
C ALA A 16 -29.63 70.99 4.93
N VAL A 17 -30.23 70.87 6.11
CA VAL A 17 -29.90 69.89 7.14
C VAL A 17 -30.42 68.52 6.67
N THR A 18 -29.54 67.57 6.39
CA THR A 18 -29.89 66.16 6.18
C THR A 18 -29.47 65.34 7.39
N LEU A 19 -30.47 64.81 8.11
CA LEU A 19 -30.31 63.74 9.08
C LEU A 19 -29.85 62.47 8.36
N GLY A 20 -28.57 62.10 8.52
CA GLY A 20 -28.05 60.80 8.09
C GLY A 20 -28.37 59.71 9.10
N LEU A 21 -29.32 58.83 8.79
CA LEU A 21 -29.46 57.53 9.45
C LEU A 21 -28.15 56.75 9.27
N SER A 22 -27.45 56.46 10.36
CA SER A 22 -26.32 55.55 10.36
C SER A 22 -26.85 54.11 10.29
N ALA A 23 -26.85 53.51 9.11
CA ALA A 23 -27.00 52.07 8.95
C ALA A 23 -25.66 51.42 9.34
N THR A 24 -25.62 50.71 10.46
CA THR A 24 -24.50 49.85 10.82
C THR A 24 -24.46 48.67 9.84
N ALA A 25 -23.54 48.73 8.88
CA ALA A 25 -23.21 47.59 8.04
C ALA A 25 -22.57 46.49 8.90
N GLN A 26 -23.34 45.45 9.20
CA GLN A 26 -22.82 44.22 9.79
C GLN A 26 -21.92 43.56 8.75
N ALA A 27 -20.60 43.55 8.98
CA ALA A 27 -19.68 42.80 8.14
C ALA A 27 -20.06 41.32 8.19
N ALA A 28 -20.42 40.75 7.04
CA ALA A 28 -20.60 39.31 6.89
C ALA A 28 -19.25 38.63 7.19
N PRO A 29 -19.22 37.52 7.96
CA PRO A 29 -17.98 36.80 8.21
C PRO A 29 -17.41 36.34 6.86
N GLN A 30 -16.17 36.75 6.57
CA GLN A 30 -15.42 36.18 5.46
C GLN A 30 -15.36 34.67 5.67
N ALA A 31 -16.00 33.92 4.79
CA ALA A 31 -15.85 32.48 4.75
C ALA A 31 -14.38 32.19 4.47
N THR A 32 -13.69 31.61 5.45
CA THR A 32 -12.36 31.05 5.26
C THR A 32 -12.51 29.90 4.27
N THR A 33 -12.23 30.15 3.00
CA THR A 33 -12.07 29.09 2.01
C THR A 33 -10.79 28.37 2.39
N LEU A 34 -10.94 27.24 3.09
CA LEU A 34 -9.82 26.33 3.33
C LEU A 34 -9.36 25.82 1.97
N ASP A 35 -8.07 25.95 1.69
CA ASP A 35 -7.46 25.42 0.47
C ASP A 35 -7.79 23.93 0.34
N ALA A 36 -8.13 23.50 -0.87
CA ALA A 36 -8.37 22.10 -1.16
C ALA A 36 -7.14 21.29 -0.72
N ILE A 37 -7.35 20.31 0.18
CA ILE A 37 -6.28 19.43 0.66
C ILE A 37 -5.83 18.58 -0.53
N ASN A 38 -4.79 19.03 -1.21
CA ASN A 38 -4.14 18.27 -2.26
C ASN A 38 -3.25 17.21 -1.59
N VAL A 39 -3.82 16.05 -1.28
CA VAL A 39 -3.09 14.91 -0.72
C VAL A 39 -2.16 14.37 -1.80
N THR A 40 -0.93 14.88 -1.82
CA THR A 40 0.18 14.29 -2.58
C THR A 40 0.72 13.09 -1.82
N ALA A 41 1.13 12.04 -2.52
CA ALA A 41 1.56 10.79 -1.90
C ALA A 41 2.77 10.86 -0.95
N ALA A 42 3.69 11.80 -1.18
CA ALA A 42 4.77 12.07 -0.23
C ALA A 42 4.22 12.48 1.15
N ASN A 43 3.02 13.08 1.16
CA ASN A 43 2.29 13.41 2.38
C ASN A 43 1.70 12.15 3.02
N GLU A 44 1.20 11.16 2.27
CA GLU A 44 0.59 9.96 2.86
C GLU A 44 1.58 9.09 3.64
N THR A 45 2.78 8.84 3.11
CA THR A 45 3.80 8.06 3.84
C THR A 45 4.31 8.79 5.07
N GLU A 46 4.48 10.11 5.00
CA GLU A 46 4.85 10.91 6.17
C GLU A 46 3.70 11.04 7.18
N GLN A 47 2.45 11.10 6.73
CA GLN A 47 1.28 11.02 7.60
C GLN A 47 1.20 9.66 8.30
N ALA A 48 1.46 8.56 7.60
CA ALA A 48 1.54 7.23 8.20
C ALA A 48 2.67 7.17 9.25
N ARG A 49 3.82 7.78 8.98
CA ARG A 49 4.93 7.90 9.93
C ARG A 49 4.55 8.73 11.16
N ALA A 50 3.90 9.87 10.96
CA ALA A 50 3.43 10.76 12.03
C ALA A 50 2.35 10.09 12.88
N ALA A 51 1.41 9.38 12.25
CA ALA A 51 0.41 8.57 12.93
C ALA A 51 1.06 7.47 13.79
N LEU A 52 2.01 6.70 13.23
CA LEU A 52 2.71 5.65 13.98
C LEU A 52 3.63 6.19 15.09
N THR A 53 4.11 7.43 14.97
CA THR A 53 4.87 8.10 16.05
C THR A 53 3.98 8.43 17.25
N ARG A 54 2.67 8.62 17.04
CA ARG A 54 1.69 8.83 18.12
C ARG A 54 1.25 7.54 18.80
N VAL A 55 1.46 6.38 18.17
CA VAL A 55 1.13 5.08 18.76
C VAL A 55 2.17 4.77 19.85
N PRO A 56 1.78 4.65 21.13
CA PRO A 56 2.70 4.29 22.19
C PRO A 56 3.38 2.95 21.91
N GLY A 57 4.67 2.86 22.17
CA GLY A 57 5.45 1.65 21.92
C GLY A 57 6.06 1.64 20.53
N ALA A 58 5.94 0.51 19.82
CA ALA A 58 6.93 0.13 18.81
C ALA A 58 6.25 -0.08 17.45
N GLY A 59 6.40 0.88 16.52
CA GLY A 59 5.95 0.78 15.14
C GLY A 59 7.08 0.88 14.11
N ASN A 60 6.81 0.55 12.85
CA ASN A 60 7.72 0.75 11.73
C ASN A 60 6.94 1.22 10.49
N VAL A 61 7.53 2.13 9.71
CA VAL A 61 7.08 2.46 8.34
C VAL A 61 8.25 2.21 7.41
N VAL A 62 8.04 1.35 6.43
CA VAL A 62 8.99 1.10 5.33
C VAL A 62 8.44 1.76 4.08
N ASP A 63 9.09 2.82 3.62
CA ASP A 63 8.79 3.47 2.33
C ASP A 63 9.48 2.68 1.21
N LEU A 64 8.68 2.15 0.27
CA LEU A 64 9.14 1.35 -0.86
C LEU A 64 9.20 2.16 -2.16
N THR A 65 8.63 3.37 -2.19
CA THR A 65 8.77 4.29 -3.33
C THR A 65 10.19 4.83 -3.47
N LYS A 66 10.94 4.85 -2.36
CA LYS A 66 12.33 5.32 -2.27
C LYS A 66 13.34 4.21 -1.97
N ALA A 67 12.97 2.95 -2.17
CA ALA A 67 13.85 1.84 -1.85
C ALA A 67 15.05 1.79 -2.81
N ASP A 68 16.24 2.16 -2.31
CA ASP A 68 17.51 2.06 -3.03
C ASP A 68 18.17 0.68 -2.87
N ARG A 69 17.35 -0.38 -2.88
CA ARG A 69 17.83 -1.75 -2.72
C ARG A 69 16.94 -2.72 -3.46
N ARG A 70 17.51 -3.90 -3.73
CA ARG A 70 16.77 -5.02 -4.31
C ARG A 70 15.56 -5.40 -3.46
N LEU A 71 14.41 -5.54 -4.12
CA LEU A 71 13.14 -6.01 -3.56
C LEU A 71 12.67 -7.24 -4.31
N SER A 72 13.30 -8.38 -4.03
CA SER A 72 13.00 -9.65 -4.70
C SER A 72 11.77 -10.34 -4.11
N THR A 73 11.60 -10.31 -2.79
CA THR A 73 10.52 -10.99 -2.06
C THR A 73 9.91 -10.10 -0.98
N SER A 74 8.72 -10.46 -0.47
CA SER A 74 8.13 -9.74 0.68
C SER A 74 9.00 -9.80 1.94
N ALA A 75 9.90 -10.78 2.05
CA ALA A 75 10.91 -10.80 3.10
C ALA A 75 11.84 -9.59 3.02
N ASP A 76 12.20 -9.18 1.80
CA ASP A 76 13.05 -8.00 1.59
C ASP A 76 12.35 -6.76 2.11
N VAL A 77 11.03 -6.58 1.92
CA VAL A 77 10.30 -5.39 2.41
C VAL A 77 10.56 -5.14 3.90
N LEU A 78 10.54 -6.19 4.71
CA LEU A 78 10.72 -6.10 6.16
C LEU A 78 12.17 -6.29 6.62
N ALA A 79 13.10 -6.49 5.69
CA ALA A 79 14.51 -6.61 6.01
C ALA A 79 15.01 -5.39 6.79
N TYR A 80 15.88 -5.65 7.76
CA TYR A 80 16.51 -4.63 8.63
C TYR A 80 15.55 -3.86 9.54
N GLN A 81 14.27 -4.23 9.62
CA GLN A 81 13.34 -3.63 10.57
C GLN A 81 13.58 -4.20 11.99
N PRO A 82 13.86 -3.35 13.00
CA PRO A 82 14.19 -3.81 14.33
C PRO A 82 13.05 -4.60 14.98
N GLY A 83 13.36 -5.79 15.49
CA GLY A 83 12.40 -6.69 16.12
C GLY A 83 11.54 -7.50 15.14
N ILE A 84 11.83 -7.42 13.84
CA ILE A 84 11.23 -8.24 12.78
C ILE A 84 12.30 -9.16 12.20
N SER A 85 11.98 -10.45 12.11
CA SER A 85 12.77 -11.44 11.40
C SER A 85 11.98 -11.87 10.17
N ALA A 86 12.46 -11.53 8.98
CA ALA A 86 11.89 -11.95 7.72
C ALA A 86 12.89 -12.81 6.93
N GLN A 87 12.44 -13.94 6.39
CA GLN A 87 13.30 -14.91 5.70
C GLN A 87 12.56 -15.54 4.52
N SER A 88 13.26 -15.68 3.39
CA SER A 88 12.82 -16.45 2.23
C SER A 88 13.77 -17.65 2.04
N PRO A 89 13.28 -18.82 1.57
CA PRO A 89 14.12 -19.94 1.20
C PRO A 89 14.78 -19.78 -0.19
N GLY A 90 14.64 -18.60 -0.82
CA GLY A 90 15.13 -18.32 -2.18
C GLY A 90 14.02 -18.26 -3.25
N ASN A 91 12.75 -18.34 -2.84
CA ASN A 91 11.56 -18.12 -3.67
C ASN A 91 10.61 -17.12 -2.98
N GLU A 92 9.40 -16.91 -3.49
CA GLU A 92 8.43 -15.94 -2.92
C GLU A 92 7.95 -16.30 -1.50
N GLY A 93 8.12 -17.56 -1.09
CA GLY A 93 7.76 -18.07 0.21
C GLY A 93 8.42 -17.29 1.34
N THR A 94 7.64 -16.49 2.08
CA THR A 94 8.21 -15.63 3.13
C THR A 94 7.76 -16.07 4.52
N LYS A 95 8.73 -16.25 5.42
CA LYS A 95 8.52 -16.35 6.86
C LYS A 95 8.71 -14.98 7.47
N VAL A 96 7.73 -14.53 8.26
CA VAL A 96 7.85 -13.33 9.09
C VAL A 96 7.63 -13.70 10.55
N SER A 97 8.46 -13.16 11.43
CA SER A 97 8.28 -13.21 12.88
C SER A 97 8.50 -11.84 13.48
N ILE A 98 7.61 -11.43 14.39
CA ILE A 98 7.74 -10.21 15.18
C ILE A 98 7.84 -10.62 16.64
N ARG A 99 8.96 -10.28 17.28
CA ARG A 99 9.24 -10.60 18.69
C ARG A 99 8.95 -12.07 19.07
N GLY A 100 9.27 -13.01 18.18
CA GLY A 100 9.08 -14.45 18.41
C GLY A 100 7.72 -15.00 18.00
N SER A 101 6.71 -14.16 17.77
CA SER A 101 5.43 -14.63 17.22
C SER A 101 5.63 -15.10 15.77
N GLY A 102 5.09 -16.27 15.41
CA GLY A 102 5.28 -16.88 14.09
C GLY A 102 6.64 -17.56 13.87
N ILE A 103 7.53 -17.59 14.87
CA ILE A 103 8.89 -18.14 14.71
C ILE A 103 8.92 -19.66 14.45
N ASN A 104 7.89 -20.38 14.89
CA ASN A 104 7.74 -21.83 14.72
C ASN A 104 7.36 -22.24 13.29
N ARG A 105 6.99 -21.28 12.42
CA ARG A 105 6.66 -21.56 11.02
C ARG A 105 7.93 -21.68 10.18
N GLY A 106 7.92 -22.59 9.20
CA GLY A 106 8.98 -22.71 8.21
C GLY A 106 8.85 -21.64 7.12
N PRO A 107 9.95 -21.22 6.46
CA PRO A 107 9.90 -20.45 5.22
C PRO A 107 9.04 -21.17 4.17
N GLY A 108 8.26 -20.40 3.41
CA GLY A 108 7.31 -20.95 2.44
C GLY A 108 6.00 -21.48 3.03
N ALA A 109 5.81 -21.55 4.35
CA ALA A 109 4.48 -21.83 4.90
C ALA A 109 3.62 -20.56 4.90
N HIS A 110 2.30 -20.67 4.69
CA HIS A 110 1.41 -19.55 4.95
C HIS A 110 1.56 -19.12 6.42
N ALA A 111 1.85 -17.83 6.61
CA ALA A 111 2.29 -17.30 7.89
C ALA A 111 1.12 -17.26 8.89
N SER A 112 1.43 -17.49 10.16
CA SER A 112 0.52 -17.33 11.29
C SER A 112 1.25 -16.67 12.46
N GLY A 113 0.50 -16.09 13.40
CA GLY A 113 1.05 -15.34 14.54
C GLY A 113 1.26 -13.84 14.30
N ILE A 114 1.02 -13.36 13.07
CA ILE A 114 0.95 -11.94 12.71
C ILE A 114 -0.30 -11.77 11.85
N SER A 115 -1.05 -10.70 12.07
CA SER A 115 -2.17 -10.32 11.18
C SER A 115 -1.63 -9.46 10.05
N VAL A 116 -1.99 -9.79 8.82
CA VAL A 116 -1.57 -9.10 7.61
C VAL A 116 -2.78 -8.58 6.88
N SER A 117 -2.69 -7.33 6.45
CA SER A 117 -3.68 -6.63 5.64
C SER A 117 -3.03 -6.07 4.38
N LEU A 118 -3.85 -5.94 3.34
CA LEU A 118 -3.54 -5.22 2.12
C LEU A 118 -4.49 -4.03 2.04
N ASP A 119 -3.96 -2.82 1.98
CA ASP A 119 -4.75 -1.58 1.90
C ASP A 119 -5.81 -1.48 3.02
N GLY A 120 -5.47 -1.93 4.22
CA GLY A 120 -6.37 -1.96 5.38
C GLY A 120 -7.41 -3.08 5.38
N LEU A 121 -7.54 -3.86 4.30
CA LEU A 121 -8.43 -5.01 4.20
C LEU A 121 -7.69 -6.30 4.62
N PRO A 122 -8.35 -7.25 5.30
CA PRO A 122 -7.69 -8.45 5.80
C PRO A 122 -7.18 -9.33 4.65
N LEU A 123 -5.93 -9.77 4.77
CA LEU A 123 -5.32 -10.80 3.91
C LEU A 123 -5.12 -12.12 4.67
N THR A 124 -4.79 -12.05 5.96
CA THR A 124 -4.72 -13.24 6.81
C THR A 124 -6.10 -13.84 6.98
N GLY A 125 -6.27 -15.08 6.52
CA GLY A 125 -7.47 -15.88 6.73
C GLY A 125 -7.23 -17.09 7.62
N PRO A 126 -8.23 -17.99 7.73
CA PRO A 126 -8.11 -19.24 8.50
C PRO A 126 -6.96 -20.14 8.03
N GLY A 127 -6.62 -20.10 6.73
CA GLY A 127 -5.49 -20.83 6.15
C GLY A 127 -4.12 -20.18 6.37
N GLY A 128 -4.04 -19.07 7.10
CA GLY A 128 -2.86 -18.25 7.25
C GLY A 128 -2.77 -17.11 6.23
N THR A 129 -1.58 -16.54 6.08
CA THR A 129 -1.32 -15.44 5.15
C THR A 129 -0.66 -15.96 3.87
N PRO A 130 -1.29 -15.81 2.70
CA PRO A 130 -0.65 -16.08 1.40
C PRO A 130 0.47 -15.04 1.15
N TYR A 131 1.62 -15.50 0.68
CA TYR A 131 2.77 -14.63 0.43
C TYR A 131 2.87 -14.20 -1.04
N GLU A 132 2.28 -14.98 -1.94
CA GLU A 132 2.30 -14.78 -3.38
C GLU A 132 1.57 -13.48 -3.79
N LEU A 133 0.64 -12.98 -2.98
CA LEU A 133 -0.06 -11.71 -3.24
C LEU A 133 0.73 -10.47 -2.77
N LEU A 134 1.91 -10.66 -2.16
CA LEU A 134 2.72 -9.60 -1.53
C LEU A 134 3.96 -9.24 -2.39
N GLU A 135 3.80 -9.16 -3.71
CA GLU A 135 4.85 -8.70 -4.62
C GLU A 135 5.35 -7.29 -4.21
N PRO A 136 6.62 -7.14 -3.80
CA PRO A 136 7.15 -5.86 -3.31
C PRO A 136 7.03 -4.68 -4.26
N LEU A 137 7.13 -4.93 -5.57
CA LEU A 137 7.08 -3.85 -6.57
C LEU A 137 5.70 -3.22 -6.71
N TRP A 138 4.66 -3.87 -6.19
CA TRP A 138 3.29 -3.36 -6.17
C TRP A 138 2.99 -2.48 -4.97
N LEU A 139 3.97 -2.30 -4.06
CA LEU A 139 3.78 -1.68 -2.77
C LEU A 139 4.42 -0.30 -2.72
N SER A 140 3.68 0.62 -2.12
CA SER A 140 4.12 1.97 -1.78
C SER A 140 4.86 1.96 -0.44
N ARG A 141 4.28 1.26 0.55
CA ARG A 141 4.86 1.14 1.89
C ARG A 141 4.38 -0.11 2.63
N ALA A 142 5.08 -0.42 3.72
CA ALA A 142 4.60 -1.34 4.74
C ALA A 142 4.55 -0.64 6.11
N GLU A 143 3.42 -0.76 6.79
CA GLU A 143 3.18 -0.25 8.13
C GLU A 143 3.16 -1.44 9.10
N VAL A 144 3.95 -1.38 10.17
CA VAL A 144 4.02 -2.45 11.17
C VAL A 144 3.62 -1.91 12.54
N LEU A 145 2.61 -2.53 13.13
CA LEU A 145 2.18 -2.32 14.51
C LEU A 145 2.57 -3.55 15.31
N ARG A 146 3.57 -3.44 16.19
CA ARG A 146 4.11 -4.62 16.90
C ARG A 146 3.27 -4.96 18.13
N GLY A 147 3.00 -6.25 18.32
CA GLY A 147 2.32 -6.77 19.50
C GLY A 147 0.92 -6.18 19.68
N ALA A 148 0.63 -5.72 20.91
CA ALA A 148 -0.68 -5.18 21.27
C ALA A 148 -1.13 -3.97 20.42
N ASN A 149 -0.19 -3.23 19.82
CA ASN A 149 -0.52 -2.11 18.94
C ASN A 149 -1.28 -2.58 17.68
N GLY A 150 -1.15 -3.84 17.29
CA GLY A 150 -1.94 -4.41 16.20
C GLY A 150 -3.45 -4.46 16.49
N PHE A 151 -3.86 -4.40 17.77
CA PHE A 151 -5.27 -4.40 18.17
C PHE A 151 -6.04 -3.22 17.56
N GLU A 152 -5.38 -2.08 17.35
CA GLU A 152 -5.96 -0.91 16.68
C GLU A 152 -6.42 -1.22 15.24
N ARG A 153 -5.79 -2.21 14.59
CA ARG A 153 -6.17 -2.71 13.26
C ARG A 153 -6.95 -4.03 13.31
N GLY A 154 -7.52 -4.37 14.47
CA GLY A 154 -8.28 -5.61 14.67
C GLY A 154 -7.43 -6.88 14.75
N ALA A 155 -6.10 -6.76 14.88
CA ALA A 155 -5.23 -7.93 14.98
C ALA A 155 -5.34 -8.57 16.37
N LEU A 156 -5.70 -9.85 16.39
CA LEU A 156 -5.68 -10.69 17.61
C LEU A 156 -4.42 -11.56 17.70
N ALA A 157 -3.45 -11.33 16.83
CA ALA A 157 -2.21 -12.08 16.77
C ALA A 157 -1.15 -11.46 17.69
N LEU A 158 -0.41 -12.29 18.45
CA LEU A 158 0.60 -11.83 19.41
C LEU A 158 1.75 -11.02 18.77
N GLY A 159 2.03 -11.23 17.49
CA GLY A 159 3.04 -10.47 16.75
C GLY A 159 2.59 -9.06 16.37
N GLY A 160 1.29 -8.79 16.44
CA GLY A 160 0.66 -7.55 15.99
C GLY A 160 0.19 -7.61 14.54
N ALA A 161 0.27 -6.47 13.85
CA ALA A 161 -0.27 -6.27 12.51
C ALA A 161 0.78 -5.74 11.53
N ILE A 162 0.67 -6.16 10.28
CA ILE A 162 1.36 -5.56 9.12
C ILE A 162 0.29 -5.13 8.11
N ASN A 163 0.34 -3.88 7.67
CA ASN A 163 -0.47 -3.36 6.58
C ASN A 163 0.45 -3.05 5.41
N TYR A 164 0.30 -3.78 4.31
CA TYR A 164 0.97 -3.50 3.05
C TYR A 164 0.08 -2.59 2.22
N VAL A 165 0.62 -1.44 1.81
CA VAL A 165 -0.14 -0.43 1.06
C VAL A 165 0.30 -0.48 -0.40
N SER A 166 -0.65 -0.65 -1.29
CA SER A 166 -0.46 -0.67 -2.74
C SER A 166 0.01 0.67 -3.28
N ARG A 167 0.79 0.65 -4.35
CA ARG A 167 1.01 1.84 -5.19
C ARG A 167 -0.30 2.34 -5.80
N SER A 168 -0.37 3.64 -6.04
CA SER A 168 -1.53 4.38 -6.56
C SER A 168 -1.12 5.32 -7.68
N GLY A 169 -2.10 5.89 -8.39
CA GLY A 169 -1.81 6.91 -9.40
C GLY A 169 -1.26 8.20 -8.81
N ARG A 170 -1.43 8.40 -7.50
CA ARG A 170 -0.98 9.58 -6.75
C ARG A 170 0.48 9.46 -6.31
N ASP A 171 0.98 8.25 -6.09
CA ASP A 171 2.33 7.99 -5.60
C ASP A 171 3.31 7.49 -6.67
N SER A 172 2.79 6.90 -7.74
CA SER A 172 3.57 6.23 -8.78
C SER A 172 3.02 6.62 -10.16
N ALA A 173 3.14 7.90 -10.50
CA ALA A 173 2.68 8.44 -11.77
C ALA A 173 3.68 8.20 -12.91
N GLY A 174 3.16 7.92 -14.10
CA GLY A 174 3.95 7.66 -15.30
C GLY A 174 4.26 6.17 -15.51
N LEU A 175 5.13 5.89 -16.47
CA LEU A 175 5.57 4.54 -16.83
C LEU A 175 6.81 4.16 -16.02
N GLU A 176 6.75 3.01 -15.35
CA GLU A 176 7.86 2.40 -14.64
C GLU A 176 8.25 1.10 -15.35
N LEU A 177 9.51 0.97 -15.72
CA LEU A 177 10.08 -0.24 -16.29
C LEU A 177 11.24 -0.68 -15.43
N GLN A 178 11.21 -1.94 -15.01
CA GLN A 178 12.28 -2.55 -14.24
C GLN A 178 12.69 -3.88 -14.85
N TYR A 179 13.99 -4.07 -14.97
CA TYR A 179 14.59 -5.35 -15.32
C TYR A 179 15.74 -5.61 -14.37
N GLU A 180 15.68 -6.75 -13.67
CA GLU A 180 16.75 -7.25 -12.82
C GLU A 180 17.26 -8.57 -13.40
N ALA A 181 18.57 -8.77 -13.35
CA ALA A 181 19.21 -10.04 -13.67
C ALA A 181 20.27 -10.36 -12.60
N GLY A 182 20.45 -11.64 -12.30
CA GLY A 182 21.36 -12.08 -11.25
C GLY A 182 21.90 -13.49 -11.46
N SER A 183 22.64 -13.96 -10.47
CA SER A 183 23.15 -15.34 -10.47
C SER A 183 22.03 -16.36 -10.48
N ARG A 184 22.31 -17.57 -11.00
CA ARG A 184 21.40 -18.74 -10.99
C ARG A 184 20.10 -18.47 -11.77
N GLY A 185 20.26 -17.95 -12.99
CA GLY A 185 19.13 -17.69 -13.88
C GLY A 185 18.15 -16.64 -13.35
N TYR A 186 18.48 -15.89 -12.28
CA TYR A 186 17.56 -14.92 -11.70
C TYR A 186 17.24 -13.82 -12.71
N GLN A 187 15.97 -13.66 -13.04
CA GLN A 187 15.47 -12.52 -13.78
C GLN A 187 14.16 -12.04 -13.16
N LYS A 188 13.97 -10.72 -13.12
CA LYS A 188 12.72 -10.09 -12.72
C LYS A 188 12.40 -8.96 -13.67
N ARG A 189 11.20 -8.99 -14.23
CA ARG A 189 10.70 -8.01 -15.20
C ARG A 189 9.46 -7.38 -14.61
N SER A 190 9.40 -6.06 -14.57
CA SER A 190 8.20 -5.37 -14.13
C SER A 190 7.89 -4.17 -15.00
N ILE A 191 6.60 -3.99 -15.25
CA ILE A 191 6.04 -2.80 -15.86
C ILE A 191 4.94 -2.27 -14.95
N GLY A 192 5.01 -0.98 -14.64
CA GLY A 192 4.01 -0.25 -13.85
C GLY A 192 3.55 0.98 -14.63
N TYR A 193 2.28 1.34 -14.50
CA TYR A 193 1.75 2.58 -15.05
C TYR A 193 0.70 3.16 -14.12
N GLY A 194 0.90 4.41 -13.70
CA GLY A 194 -0.08 5.11 -12.88
C GLY A 194 -0.32 6.54 -13.32
N GLY A 195 -1.42 7.11 -12.85
CA GLY A 195 -1.73 8.50 -13.10
C GLY A 195 -3.01 8.96 -12.42
N VAL A 196 -3.23 10.27 -12.49
CA VAL A 196 -4.42 10.95 -11.99
C VAL A 196 -5.10 11.63 -13.18
N SER A 197 -6.42 11.45 -13.31
CA SER A 197 -7.26 12.04 -14.34
C SER A 197 -8.55 12.56 -13.72
N GLY A 198 -8.57 13.86 -13.40
CA GLY A 198 -9.68 14.48 -12.67
C GLY A 198 -9.84 13.83 -11.30
N ASP A 199 -11.04 13.34 -11.02
CA ASP A 199 -11.42 12.72 -9.75
C ASP A 199 -10.99 11.24 -9.62
N VAL A 200 -10.29 10.70 -10.62
CA VAL A 200 -9.87 9.29 -10.67
C VAL A 200 -8.36 9.19 -10.66
N ASP A 201 -7.81 8.32 -9.80
CA ASP A 201 -6.42 7.88 -9.89
C ASP A 201 -6.35 6.37 -10.12
N TYR A 202 -5.32 5.93 -10.83
CA TYR A 202 -5.14 4.52 -11.15
C TYR A 202 -3.68 4.12 -11.11
N TYR A 203 -3.42 2.86 -10.77
CA TYR A 203 -2.13 2.20 -10.90
C TYR A 203 -2.34 0.78 -11.40
N LEU A 204 -1.60 0.39 -12.42
CA LEU A 204 -1.58 -0.94 -13.01
C LEU A 204 -0.14 -1.43 -12.99
N ALA A 205 0.08 -2.68 -12.60
CA ALA A 205 1.41 -3.27 -12.67
C ALA A 205 1.35 -4.74 -13.05
N TYR A 206 2.42 -5.18 -13.71
CA TYR A 206 2.70 -6.57 -14.01
C TYR A 206 4.13 -6.89 -13.60
N THR A 207 4.34 -8.08 -13.04
CA THR A 207 5.65 -8.56 -12.62
C THR A 207 5.79 -10.04 -12.97
N ASP A 208 6.92 -10.39 -13.58
CA ASP A 208 7.36 -11.74 -13.94
C ASP A 208 8.73 -11.99 -13.31
N THR A 209 8.91 -13.14 -12.67
CA THR A 209 10.14 -13.50 -11.96
C THR A 209 10.48 -14.97 -12.21
N GLU A 210 11.74 -15.26 -12.49
CA GLU A 210 12.29 -16.61 -12.66
C GLU A 210 13.63 -16.74 -11.94
N SER A 211 13.96 -17.94 -11.49
CA SER A 211 15.22 -18.27 -10.80
C SER A 211 15.45 -19.77 -10.83
N ASP A 212 16.68 -20.22 -11.10
CA ASP A 212 17.09 -21.63 -11.00
C ASP A 212 17.30 -22.08 -9.55
N GLY A 213 17.39 -21.12 -8.61
CA GLY A 213 17.61 -21.39 -7.19
C GLY A 213 19.07 -21.68 -6.82
N TYR A 214 19.35 -21.74 -5.51
CA TYR A 214 20.70 -22.04 -5.00
C TYR A 214 21.01 -23.53 -4.96
N GLN A 215 20.08 -24.30 -4.39
CA GLN A 215 20.17 -25.74 -4.30
C GLN A 215 19.65 -26.34 -5.61
N ARG A 216 20.08 -27.57 -5.90
CA ARG A 216 19.37 -28.39 -6.90
C ARG A 216 17.92 -28.56 -6.44
N HIS A 217 16.98 -28.62 -7.39
CA HIS A 217 15.55 -28.75 -7.11
C HIS A 217 14.97 -27.56 -6.32
N ALA A 218 15.37 -26.36 -6.70
CA ALA A 218 14.96 -25.11 -6.06
C ALA A 218 14.55 -24.03 -7.06
N ALA A 219 14.25 -24.41 -8.30
CA ALA A 219 13.78 -23.48 -9.31
C ALA A 219 12.44 -22.86 -8.88
N SER A 220 12.21 -21.61 -9.26
CA SER A 220 10.96 -20.91 -8.97
C SER A 220 10.62 -19.93 -10.08
N ASP A 221 9.34 -19.86 -10.39
CA ASP A 221 8.75 -18.92 -11.32
C ASP A 221 7.49 -18.29 -10.72
N GLY A 222 7.23 -17.04 -11.08
CA GLY A 222 6.09 -16.30 -10.57
C GLY A 222 5.73 -15.13 -11.46
N LYS A 223 4.45 -15.03 -11.81
CA LYS A 223 3.93 -13.93 -12.63
C LYS A 223 2.61 -13.44 -12.08
N GLY A 224 2.35 -12.15 -12.22
CA GLY A 224 1.11 -11.59 -11.73
C GLY A 224 0.90 -10.16 -12.14
N ALA A 225 -0.30 -9.67 -11.89
CA ALA A 225 -0.67 -8.30 -12.13
C ALA A 225 -1.47 -7.75 -10.96
N MET A 226 -1.47 -6.42 -10.84
CA MET A 226 -2.37 -5.70 -9.96
C MET A 226 -3.00 -4.49 -10.64
N ALA A 227 -4.14 -4.10 -10.12
CA ALA A 227 -4.81 -2.85 -10.43
C ALA A 227 -5.28 -2.19 -9.12
N ASN A 228 -5.12 -0.88 -9.03
CA ASN A 228 -5.59 -0.06 -7.93
C ASN A 228 -6.21 1.21 -8.50
N LEU A 229 -7.52 1.39 -8.31
CA LEU A 229 -8.33 2.46 -8.88
C LEU A 229 -9.03 3.23 -7.76
N GLY A 230 -8.67 4.48 -7.57
CA GLY A 230 -9.34 5.42 -6.67
C GLY A 230 -10.31 6.33 -7.43
N TRP A 231 -11.48 6.58 -6.87
CA TRP A 231 -12.46 7.52 -7.39
C TRP A 231 -13.00 8.40 -6.27
N GLN A 232 -12.72 9.71 -6.38
CA GLN A 232 -13.33 10.75 -5.59
C GLN A 232 -14.76 11.02 -6.11
N ILE A 233 -15.76 10.44 -5.48
CA ILE A 233 -17.17 10.59 -5.90
C ILE A 233 -17.67 11.99 -5.56
N THR A 234 -17.35 12.46 -4.36
CA THR A 234 -17.60 13.83 -3.86
C THR A 234 -16.41 14.26 -3.01
N PRO A 235 -16.24 15.54 -2.63
CA PRO A 235 -15.14 15.95 -1.75
C PRO A 235 -15.08 15.21 -0.40
N GLN A 236 -16.20 14.61 0.04
CA GLN A 236 -16.29 13.85 1.28
C GLN A 236 -16.33 12.32 1.09
N LEU A 237 -16.50 11.83 -0.15
CA LEU A 237 -16.71 10.41 -0.42
C LEU A 237 -15.71 9.92 -1.47
N GLU A 238 -14.85 9.00 -1.07
CA GLU A 238 -13.91 8.31 -1.96
C GLU A 238 -14.18 6.80 -1.91
N THR A 239 -14.07 6.14 -3.05
CA THR A 239 -14.05 4.68 -3.12
C THR A 239 -12.83 4.21 -3.88
N ARG A 240 -12.27 3.07 -3.46
CA ARG A 240 -11.07 2.50 -4.05
C ARG A 240 -11.26 1.02 -4.32
N PHE A 241 -10.96 0.60 -5.54
CA PHE A 241 -11.05 -0.78 -5.99
C PHE A 241 -9.65 -1.35 -6.22
N PHE A 242 -9.49 -2.60 -5.82
CA PHE A 242 -8.23 -3.29 -5.92
C PHE A 242 -8.41 -4.66 -6.56
N VAL A 243 -7.48 -5.03 -7.42
CA VAL A 243 -7.39 -6.39 -7.97
C VAL A 243 -5.93 -6.80 -7.92
N ARG A 244 -5.64 -8.01 -7.43
CA ARG A 244 -4.32 -8.65 -7.53
C ARG A 244 -4.52 -10.08 -8.00
N TYR A 245 -3.67 -10.51 -8.91
CA TYR A 245 -3.61 -11.89 -9.40
C TYR A 245 -2.15 -12.33 -9.44
N ARG A 246 -1.84 -13.52 -8.92
CA ARG A 246 -0.49 -14.07 -8.94
C ARG A 246 -0.50 -15.59 -9.10
N GLU A 247 0.26 -16.07 -10.06
CA GLU A 247 0.64 -17.47 -10.21
C GLU A 247 2.06 -17.64 -9.72
N THR A 248 2.33 -18.68 -8.94
CA THR A 248 3.69 -19.03 -8.53
C THR A 248 3.89 -20.52 -8.55
N ASN A 249 5.08 -20.96 -8.92
CA ASN A 249 5.48 -22.34 -8.80
C ASN A 249 6.92 -22.37 -8.29
N HIS A 250 7.21 -23.30 -7.38
CA HIS A 250 8.56 -23.47 -6.86
C HIS A 250 8.82 -24.90 -6.45
N GLU A 251 9.98 -25.40 -6.85
CA GLU A 251 10.54 -26.65 -6.37
C GLU A 251 10.94 -26.52 -4.90
N THR A 252 10.82 -27.61 -4.16
CA THR A 252 11.13 -27.68 -2.73
C THR A 252 12.35 -28.56 -2.52
N PRO A 253 13.57 -27.99 -2.41
CA PRO A 253 14.80 -28.78 -2.31
C PRO A 253 14.89 -29.55 -0.99
N GLY A 254 14.09 -29.16 0.01
CA GLY A 254 14.11 -29.72 1.35
C GLY A 254 15.31 -29.27 2.18
N ARG A 255 15.27 -29.62 3.47
CA ARG A 255 16.34 -29.28 4.42
C ARG A 255 17.47 -30.30 4.32
N LEU A 256 18.70 -29.83 4.50
CA LEU A 256 19.91 -30.65 4.59
C LEU A 256 20.38 -30.75 6.04
N THR A 257 21.03 -31.86 6.39
CA THR A 257 21.78 -31.99 7.65
C THR A 257 23.04 -31.15 7.60
N ARG A 258 23.62 -30.85 8.77
CA ARG A 258 24.87 -30.09 8.86
C ARG A 258 26.01 -30.76 8.06
N ASP A 259 26.08 -32.08 8.08
CA ASP A 259 27.13 -32.83 7.37
C ASP A 259 26.91 -32.81 5.85
N GLN A 260 25.66 -32.89 5.39
CA GLN A 260 25.33 -32.71 3.97
C GLN A 260 25.75 -31.31 3.48
N ILE A 261 25.46 -30.26 4.26
CA ILE A 261 25.84 -28.87 3.92
C ILE A 261 27.37 -28.71 3.83
N ARG A 262 28.14 -29.35 4.72
CA ARG A 262 29.62 -29.27 4.68
C ARG A 262 30.21 -29.92 3.43
N ASN A 263 29.57 -30.97 2.92
CA ASN A 263 30.07 -31.73 1.76
C ASN A 263 29.57 -31.15 0.43
N ASP A 264 28.27 -30.87 0.33
CA ASP A 264 27.65 -30.23 -0.84
C ASP A 264 26.47 -29.34 -0.38
N PRO A 265 26.70 -28.02 -0.19
CA PRO A 265 25.65 -27.11 0.24
C PRO A 265 24.57 -26.87 -0.84
N ARG A 266 24.79 -27.32 -2.08
CA ARG A 266 23.82 -27.21 -3.17
C ARG A 266 23.01 -28.50 -3.36
N ALA A 267 23.23 -29.52 -2.55
CA ALA A 267 22.41 -30.72 -2.61
C ALA A 267 20.94 -30.43 -2.31
N ALA A 268 20.05 -31.20 -2.92
CA ALA A 268 18.67 -31.32 -2.49
C ALA A 268 18.52 -32.56 -1.61
N ASN A 269 17.53 -32.53 -0.73
CA ASN A 269 17.17 -33.64 0.11
C ASN A 269 16.64 -34.80 -0.77
N PRO A 270 17.24 -36.01 -0.69
CA PRO A 270 16.84 -37.14 -1.53
C PRO A 270 15.35 -37.51 -1.43
N ALA A 271 14.72 -37.32 -0.27
CA ALA A 271 13.30 -37.60 -0.10
C ALA A 271 12.41 -36.62 -0.87
N ASN A 272 12.84 -35.36 -1.03
CA ASN A 272 12.10 -34.36 -1.81
C ASN A 272 12.30 -34.60 -3.32
N LEU A 273 13.51 -34.97 -3.72
CA LEU A 273 13.79 -35.37 -5.12
C LEU A 273 12.98 -36.59 -5.54
N ALA A 274 12.85 -37.59 -4.67
CA ALA A 274 12.16 -38.84 -4.96
C ALA A 274 10.66 -38.65 -5.27
N ILE A 275 10.06 -37.57 -4.78
CA ILE A 275 8.65 -37.22 -5.01
C ILE A 275 8.48 -35.99 -5.88
N ASP A 276 9.57 -35.46 -6.46
CA ASP A 276 9.54 -34.24 -7.27
C ASP A 276 8.85 -33.05 -6.54
N ALA A 277 9.19 -32.89 -5.26
CA ALA A 277 8.48 -32.01 -4.34
C ALA A 277 8.44 -30.57 -4.86
N ARG A 278 7.24 -30.04 -5.04
CA ARG A 278 7.00 -28.70 -5.59
C ARG A 278 5.75 -28.12 -4.97
N ARG A 279 5.58 -26.81 -5.11
CA ARG A 279 4.40 -26.10 -4.63
C ARG A 279 3.85 -25.19 -5.73
N PRO A 280 2.93 -25.71 -6.54
CA PRO A 280 2.16 -24.93 -7.48
C PRO A 280 1.04 -24.14 -6.78
N GLN A 281 1.01 -22.84 -7.05
CA GLN A 281 -0.09 -21.92 -6.75
C GLN A 281 -0.63 -21.40 -8.09
N PRO A 282 -1.67 -22.06 -8.64
CA PRO A 282 -2.09 -21.87 -10.04
C PRO A 282 -2.84 -20.56 -10.30
N GLY A 283 -2.98 -19.68 -9.29
CA GLY A 283 -3.65 -18.40 -9.45
C GLY A 283 -4.34 -17.93 -8.18
N SER A 284 -3.61 -17.20 -7.34
CA SER A 284 -4.17 -16.49 -6.19
C SER A 284 -4.76 -15.16 -6.64
N THR A 285 -6.00 -14.90 -6.27
CA THR A 285 -6.76 -13.69 -6.61
C THR A 285 -7.17 -12.97 -5.34
N TRP A 286 -7.03 -11.64 -5.34
CA TRP A 286 -7.50 -10.76 -4.28
C TRP A 286 -8.22 -9.58 -4.90
N ILE A 287 -9.51 -9.42 -4.57
CA ILE A 287 -10.37 -8.34 -5.06
C ILE A 287 -10.90 -7.62 -3.84
N GLY A 288 -10.65 -6.32 -3.78
CA GLY A 288 -11.02 -5.48 -2.64
C GLY A 288 -11.77 -4.23 -3.09
N ASN A 289 -12.64 -3.74 -2.22
CA ASN A 289 -13.14 -2.39 -2.26
C ASN A 289 -13.03 -1.77 -0.86
N MET A 290 -12.61 -0.51 -0.79
CA MET A 290 -12.67 0.32 0.40
C MET A 290 -13.36 1.63 0.05
N THR A 291 -14.38 1.99 0.79
CA THR A 291 -15.08 3.28 0.67
C THR A 291 -14.90 4.07 1.95
N THR A 292 -14.43 5.31 1.81
CA THR A 292 -14.21 6.24 2.91
C THR A 292 -15.15 7.42 2.76
N TRP A 293 -15.96 7.65 3.79
CA TRP A 293 -16.82 8.82 3.91
C TRP A 293 -16.32 9.71 5.05
N GLN A 294 -15.85 10.91 4.71
CA GLN A 294 -15.56 11.97 5.66
C GLN A 294 -16.88 12.58 6.12
N ILE A 295 -17.19 12.42 7.40
CA ILE A 295 -18.43 12.95 7.99
C ILE A 295 -18.22 14.43 8.33
N ASP A 296 -17.06 14.75 8.89
CA ASP A 296 -16.59 16.10 9.20
C ASP A 296 -15.05 16.13 9.27
N ASP A 297 -14.47 17.24 9.71
CA ASP A 297 -13.01 17.43 9.80
C ASP A 297 -12.31 16.51 10.83
N ALA A 298 -13.07 15.86 11.72
CA ALA A 298 -12.54 15.04 12.80
C ALA A 298 -13.00 13.58 12.76
N SER A 299 -13.93 13.23 11.86
CA SER A 299 -14.54 11.90 11.83
C SER A 299 -14.77 11.37 10.41
N SER A 300 -14.48 10.07 10.26
CA SER A 300 -14.63 9.34 9.01
C SER A 300 -15.23 7.97 9.27
N LEU A 301 -16.03 7.48 8.32
CA LEU A 301 -16.50 6.10 8.26
C LEU A 301 -15.81 5.38 7.10
N GLN A 302 -15.24 4.21 7.37
CA GLN A 302 -14.66 3.34 6.36
C GLN A 302 -15.43 2.03 6.30
N ALA A 303 -15.82 1.62 5.09
CA ALA A 303 -16.49 0.36 4.84
C ALA A 303 -15.76 -0.37 3.71
N GLY A 304 -15.38 -1.62 3.97
CA GLY A 304 -14.58 -2.40 3.05
C GLY A 304 -15.09 -3.82 2.86
N LEU A 305 -14.97 -4.33 1.63
CA LEU A 305 -15.27 -5.70 1.25
C LEU A 305 -14.05 -6.29 0.57
N VAL A 306 -13.71 -7.52 0.94
CA VAL A 306 -12.64 -8.26 0.29
C VAL A 306 -13.09 -9.68 -0.03
N TYR A 307 -12.76 -10.11 -1.25
CA TYR A 307 -12.84 -11.50 -1.68
C TYR A 307 -11.43 -11.92 -2.07
N HIS A 308 -10.96 -13.04 -1.53
CA HIS A 308 -9.69 -13.60 -1.95
C HIS A 308 -9.72 -15.12 -1.96
N THR A 309 -9.07 -15.67 -2.97
CA THR A 309 -8.87 -17.11 -3.18
C THR A 309 -7.39 -17.34 -3.45
N TYR A 310 -6.83 -18.38 -2.85
CA TYR A 310 -5.41 -18.70 -2.95
C TYR A 310 -5.28 -20.23 -3.00
N PRO A 311 -5.66 -20.84 -4.14
CA PRO A 311 -5.59 -22.28 -4.28
C PRO A 311 -4.14 -22.74 -4.16
N MET A 312 -3.95 -23.83 -3.44
CA MET A 312 -2.68 -24.56 -3.41
C MET A 312 -2.97 -25.96 -3.91
N ASP A 313 -2.19 -26.42 -4.87
CA ASP A 313 -2.18 -27.83 -5.21
C ASP A 313 -1.14 -28.54 -4.30
N LEU A 314 -1.64 -29.49 -3.51
CA LEU A 314 -0.93 -30.20 -2.45
C LEU A 314 -0.56 -31.64 -2.86
N ASN A 315 -0.61 -31.94 -4.16
CA ASN A 315 -0.27 -33.24 -4.72
C ASN A 315 1.13 -33.73 -4.35
#